data_AF-A0A5C5W4N7-F1
#
_entry.id   AF-A0A5C5W4N7-F1
#
_cell.length_a   1.000
_cell.length_b   1.000
_cell.length_c   1.000
_cell.angle_alpha   90.00
_cell.angle_beta   90.00
_cell.angle_gamma   90.00
#
_symmetry.space_group_name_H-M   'P 1'
#
loop_
_entity.id
_entity.type
_entity.pdbx_description
1 polymer ?
#
loop_
_entity_poly.entity_id
_entity_poly.type
_entity_poly.pdbx_seq_one_letter_code
_entity_poly.pdbx_strand_id
1 'polypeptide(L)'
;MQYKTIALELLHRQPTLHARLRRQRALLSTINFLAAELKERHAAWTRTLAAAQPDLDPIQLPSAAMETALSEMERHLQLAFPPDGQGPHTLAASMAFLRRLTSHA
;
A
#
# COMPACT_ATOMS: atom_id res chain seq x y z
N MET A 1 10.91 11.42 1.12
CA MET A 1 10.22 10.20 1.59
C MET A 1 10.68 8.99 0.77
N GLN A 2 11.06 7.88 1.42
CA GLN A 2 11.54 6.65 0.77
C GLN A 2 10.41 5.62 0.56
N TYR A 3 9.45 5.91 -0.32
CA TYR A 3 8.26 5.07 -0.49
C TYR A 3 8.55 3.61 -0.88
N LYS A 4 9.62 3.36 -1.64
CA LYS A 4 10.02 2.00 -2.02
C LYS A 4 10.54 1.18 -0.84
N THR A 5 11.26 1.81 0.08
CA THR A 5 11.73 1.17 1.31
C THR A 5 10.54 0.79 2.18
N ILE A 6 9.59 1.71 2.35
CA ILE A 6 8.37 1.46 3.12
C ILE A 6 7.52 0.34 2.48
N ALA A 7 7.36 0.37 1.15
CA ALA A 7 6.66 -0.70 0.42
C ALA A 7 7.34 -2.07 0.59
N LEU A 8 8.67 -2.12 0.61
CA LEU A 8 9.41 -3.34 0.88
C LEU A 8 9.21 -3.83 2.32
N GLU A 9 9.24 -2.94 3.30
CA GLU A 9 8.98 -3.28 4.71
C GLU A 9 7.57 -3.84 4.93
N LEU A 10 6.57 -3.27 4.26
CA LEU A 10 5.20 -3.77 4.26
C LEU A 10 5.12 -5.21 3.74
N LEU A 11 5.84 -5.52 2.66
CA LEU A 11 5.90 -6.88 2.12
C LEU A 11 6.68 -7.82 3.04
N HIS A 12 7.75 -7.36 3.70
CA HIS A 12 8.49 -8.17 4.67
C HIS A 12 7.65 -8.57 5.88
N ARG A 13 6.69 -7.73 6.31
CA ARG A 13 5.71 -8.08 7.34
C ARG A 13 4.75 -9.21 6.91
N GLN A 14 4.71 -9.56 5.63
CA GLN A 14 3.89 -10.63 5.06
C GLN A 14 4.76 -11.67 4.32
N PRO A 15 5.48 -12.53 5.05
CA PRO A 15 6.49 -13.42 4.47
C PRO A 15 5.92 -14.40 3.42
N THR A 16 4.66 -14.82 3.57
CA THR A 16 3.95 -15.68 2.61
C THR A 16 3.72 -14.97 1.27
N LEU A 17 3.22 -13.74 1.31
CA LEU A 17 3.04 -12.89 0.13
C LEU A 17 4.39 -12.58 -0.53
N HIS A 18 5.39 -12.20 0.26
CA HIS A 18 6.73 -11.91 -0.23
C HIS A 18 7.36 -13.11 -0.95
N ALA A 19 7.29 -14.31 -0.36
CA ALA A 19 7.77 -15.54 -0.98
C ALA A 19 7.02 -15.85 -2.29
N ARG A 20 5.71 -15.64 -2.33
CA ARG A 20 4.89 -15.85 -3.53
C ARG A 20 5.28 -14.88 -4.66
N LEU A 21 5.42 -13.59 -4.35
CA LEU A 21 5.84 -12.58 -5.31
C LEU A 21 7.23 -12.85 -5.86
N ARG A 22 8.16 -13.36 -5.03
CA ARG A 22 9.48 -13.80 -5.48
C ARG A 22 9.40 -14.97 -6.46
N ARG A 23 8.63 -16.01 -6.13
CA ARG A 23 8.43 -17.17 -7.02
C ARG A 23 7.83 -16.77 -8.37
N GLN A 24 6.92 -15.80 -8.37
CA GLN A 24 6.28 -15.27 -9.56
C GLN A 24 7.11 -14.21 -10.31
N ARG A 25 8.32 -13.87 -9.83
CA ARG A 25 9.15 -12.77 -10.36
C ARG A 25 8.42 -11.41 -10.44
N ALA A 26 7.42 -11.23 -9.58
CA ALA A 26 6.58 -10.04 -9.51
C ALA A 26 6.93 -9.11 -8.33
N LEU A 27 7.95 -9.46 -7.53
CA LEU A 27 8.30 -8.70 -6.33
C LEU A 27 8.66 -7.23 -6.66
N LEU A 28 9.58 -7.01 -7.60
CA LEU A 28 10.04 -5.66 -7.92
C LEU A 28 8.93 -4.79 -8.53
N SER A 29 8.11 -5.35 -9.43
CA SER A 29 6.97 -4.63 -10.01
C SER A 29 5.93 -4.30 -8.94
N THR A 30 5.67 -5.21 -8.00
CA THR A 30 4.76 -4.98 -6.87
C THR A 30 5.30 -3.90 -5.92
N ILE A 31 6.60 -3.90 -5.60
CA ILE A 31 7.22 -2.84 -4.78
C ILE A 31 7.07 -1.48 -5.46
N ASN A 32 7.37 -1.39 -6.76
CA ASN A 32 7.25 -0.14 -7.50
C ASN A 32 5.79 0.35 -7.54
N PHE A 33 4.84 -0.57 -7.71
CA PHE A 33 3.41 -0.27 -7.69
C PHE A 33 2.98 0.25 -6.31
N LEU A 34 3.26 -0.50 -5.24
CA LEU A 34 2.91 -0.11 -3.87
C LEU A 34 3.56 1.23 -3.47
N ALA A 35 4.79 1.48 -3.92
CA ALA A 35 5.46 2.76 -3.66
C ALA A 35 4.79 3.94 -4.38
N ALA A 36 4.30 3.74 -5.61
CA ALA A 36 3.56 4.76 -6.35
C ALA A 36 2.19 5.03 -5.69
N GLU A 37 1.47 3.97 -5.36
CA GLU A 37 0.16 4.04 -4.71
C GLU A 37 0.25 4.70 -3.32
N LEU A 38 1.26 4.34 -2.52
CA LEU A 38 1.51 4.96 -1.22
C LEU A 38 1.82 6.46 -1.37
N LYS A 39 2.58 6.85 -2.39
CA LYS A 39 2.86 8.27 -2.68
C LYS A 39 1.57 9.03 -3.03
N GLU A 40 0.71 8.45 -3.85
CA GLU A 40 -0.57 9.06 -4.23
C GLU A 40 -1.51 9.19 -3.04
N ARG A 41 -1.68 8.13 -2.24
CA ARG A 41 -2.49 8.17 -1.01
C ARG A 41 -1.96 9.16 0.01
N HIS A 42 -0.65 9.18 0.23
CA HIS A 42 -0.03 10.15 1.13
C HIS A 42 -0.33 11.59 0.69
N ALA A 43 -0.21 11.89 -0.61
CA ALA A 43 -0.53 13.21 -1.14
C ALA A 43 -2.03 13.54 -1.03
N ALA A 44 -2.91 12.56 -1.26
CA ALA A 44 -4.35 12.74 -1.09
C ALA A 44 -4.69 13.04 0.38
N TRP A 45 -4.21 12.23 1.32
CA TRP A 45 -4.41 12.43 2.76
C TRP A 45 -3.80 13.73 3.26
N THR A 46 -2.65 14.15 2.73
CA THR A 46 -2.06 15.48 3.02
C THR A 46 -3.05 16.58 2.69
N ARG A 47 -3.66 16.56 1.49
CA ARG A 47 -4.64 17.57 1.08
C ARG A 47 -5.92 17.50 1.91
N THR A 48 -6.43 16.30 2.16
CA THR A 48 -7.64 16.08 2.96
C THR A 48 -7.46 16.58 4.38
N LEU A 49 -6.34 16.25 5.04
CA LEU A 49 -6.05 16.71 6.40
C LEU A 49 -5.83 18.22 6.46
N ALA A 50 -5.16 18.81 5.47
CA ALA A 50 -5.00 20.27 5.38
C ALA A 50 -6.34 21.00 5.28
N ALA A 51 -7.31 20.42 4.55
CA ALA A 51 -8.65 20.98 4.41
C ALA A 51 -9.53 20.73 5.65
N ALA A 52 -9.43 19.55 6.26
CA ALA A 52 -10.27 19.13 7.38
C ALA A 52 -9.80 19.70 8.73
N GLN A 53 -8.50 19.95 8.88
CA GLN A 53 -7.87 20.42 10.11
C GLN A 53 -6.88 21.56 9.79
N PRO A 54 -7.38 22.78 9.51
CA PRO A 54 -6.53 23.92 9.16
C PRO A 54 -5.61 24.34 10.31
N ASP A 55 -5.97 24.01 11.56
CA ASP A 55 -5.18 24.29 12.76
C ASP A 55 -4.07 23.25 13.02
N LEU A 56 -4.02 22.16 12.24
CA LEU A 56 -2.99 21.14 12.38
C LEU A 56 -1.64 21.72 11.96
N ASP A 57 -0.62 21.51 12.79
CA ASP A 57 0.74 21.97 12.50
C ASP A 57 1.20 21.44 11.12
N PRO A 58 1.56 22.32 10.18
CA PRO A 58 2.08 21.94 8.87
C PRO A 58 3.27 20.97 8.93
N ILE A 59 4.01 20.95 10.04
CA ILE A 59 5.12 20.02 10.28
C ILE A 59 4.61 18.60 10.58
N GLN A 60 3.48 18.47 11.28
CA GLN A 60 2.91 17.17 11.66
C GLN A 60 2.01 16.56 10.59
N LEU A 61 1.45 17.40 9.72
CA LEU A 61 0.49 17.03 8.71
C LEU A 61 1.00 15.93 7.74
N PRO A 62 2.23 15.99 7.19
CA PRO A 62 2.75 14.91 6.34
C PRO A 62 2.88 13.58 7.10
N SER A 63 3.27 13.61 8.38
CA SER A 63 3.40 12.40 9.18
C SER A 63 2.04 11.76 9.44
N ALA A 64 1.03 12.55 9.82
CA ALA A 64 -0.34 12.08 10.02
C ALA A 64 -0.96 11.51 8.73
N ALA A 65 -0.70 12.18 7.60
CA ALA A 65 -1.13 11.69 6.28
C ALA A 65 -0.46 10.36 5.91
N MET A 66 0.83 10.20 6.22
CA MET A 66 1.56 8.97 5.97
C MET A 66 1.03 7.81 6.80
N GLU A 67 0.80 8.01 8.10
CA GLU A 67 0.25 6.98 8.99
C GLU A 67 -1.13 6.49 8.52
N THR A 68 -1.97 7.42 8.08
CA THR A 68 -3.29 7.11 7.53
C THR A 68 -3.15 6.30 6.23
N ALA A 69 -2.31 6.77 5.30
CA ALA A 69 -2.07 6.08 4.03
C ALA A 69 -1.49 4.67 4.22
N LEU A 70 -0.62 4.47 5.20
CA LEU A 70 -0.04 3.16 5.52
C LEU A 70 -1.08 2.21 6.10
N SER A 71 -1.89 2.69 7.04
CA SER A 71 -2.95 1.88 7.67
C SER A 71 -3.97 1.40 6.63
N GLU A 72 -4.34 2.26 5.67
CA GLU A 72 -5.21 1.86 4.55
C GLU A 72 -4.56 0.81 3.65
N MET A 73 -3.27 1.01 3.31
CA MET A 73 -2.56 0.10 2.44
C MET A 73 -2.33 -1.27 3.09
N GLU A 74 -2.01 -1.31 4.39
CA GLU A 74 -1.92 -2.55 5.17
C GLU A 74 -3.25 -3.29 5.19
N ARG A 75 -4.35 -2.61 5.49
CA ARG A 75 -5.70 -3.19 5.48
C ARG A 75 -6.04 -3.75 4.10
N HIS A 76 -5.75 -3.02 3.01
CA HIS A 76 -5.98 -3.49 1.65
C HIS A 76 -5.16 -4.74 1.33
N LEU A 77 -3.88 -4.78 1.72
CA LEU A 77 -3.02 -5.95 1.52
C LEU A 77 -3.52 -7.17 2.31
N GLN A 78 -3.95 -6.99 3.56
CA GLN A 78 -4.50 -8.06 4.38
C GLN A 78 -5.81 -8.64 3.82
N LEU A 79 -6.71 -7.78 3.34
CA LEU A 79 -7.96 -8.22 2.69
C LEU A 79 -7.68 -8.97 1.39
N ALA A 80 -6.67 -8.55 0.63
CA ALA A 80 -6.29 -9.19 -0.62
C ALA A 80 -5.58 -10.52 -0.42
N PHE A 81 -4.78 -10.61 0.64
CA PHE A 81 -3.89 -11.71 0.92
C PHE A 81 -4.08 -12.14 2.37
N PRO A 82 -5.23 -12.76 2.69
CA PRO A 82 -5.48 -13.25 4.03
C PRO A 82 -4.36 -14.23 4.44
N PRO A 83 -3.92 -14.17 5.71
CA PRO A 83 -2.79 -14.95 6.22
C PRO A 83 -3.00 -16.47 6.12
N ASP A 84 -4.26 -16.92 6.02
CA ASP A 84 -4.68 -18.32 5.98
C ASP A 84 -4.42 -19.00 4.61
N GLY A 85 -3.74 -18.30 3.70
CA GLY A 85 -3.32 -18.85 2.42
C GLY A 85 -4.44 -19.03 1.40
N GLN A 86 -5.71 -18.82 1.77
CA GLN A 86 -6.88 -18.90 0.87
C GLN A 86 -7.09 -17.65 0.00
N GLY A 87 -6.17 -16.69 0.03
CA GLY A 87 -6.16 -15.58 -0.92
C GLY A 87 -5.98 -16.06 -2.37
N PRO A 88 -6.37 -15.26 -3.39
CA PRO A 88 -6.40 -15.66 -4.78
C PRO A 88 -5.14 -16.41 -5.20
N HIS A 89 -5.29 -17.73 -5.38
CA HIS A 89 -4.17 -18.64 -5.60
C HIS A 89 -3.49 -18.47 -6.97
N THR A 90 -4.03 -17.58 -7.82
CA THR A 90 -3.56 -17.38 -9.19
C THR A 90 -2.98 -15.98 -9.41
N LEU A 91 -1.91 -15.92 -10.21
CA LEU A 91 -1.29 -14.68 -10.69
C LEU A 91 -2.33 -13.73 -11.30
N ALA A 92 -3.30 -14.26 -12.05
CA ALA A 92 -4.38 -13.50 -12.65
C ALA A 92 -5.24 -12.79 -11.61
N ALA A 93 -5.52 -13.42 -10.47
CA ALA A 93 -6.33 -12.82 -9.42
C ALA A 93 -5.51 -11.87 -8.52
N SER A 94 -4.19 -12.09 -8.39
CA SER A 94 -3.28 -11.09 -7.80
C SER A 94 -3.16 -9.84 -8.69
N MET A 95 -3.04 -10.01 -10.01
CA MET A 95 -3.03 -8.92 -10.99
C MET A 95 -4.39 -8.21 -11.09
N ALA A 96 -5.50 -8.95 -11.03
CA ALA A 96 -6.84 -8.39 -11.02
C ALA A 96 -7.12 -7.61 -9.73
N PHE A 97 -6.56 -8.04 -8.59
CA PHE A 97 -6.60 -7.27 -7.35
C PHE A 97 -5.80 -5.96 -7.47
N LEU A 98 -4.56 -6.01 -7.98
CA LEU A 98 -3.76 -4.81 -8.24
C LEU A 98 -4.49 -3.84 -9.19
N ARG A 99 -5.25 -4.35 -10.16
CA ARG A 99 -6.13 -3.55 -11.04
C ARG A 99 -7.41 -3.06 -10.36
N ARG A 100 -7.93 -3.74 -9.35
CA ARG A 100 -9.10 -3.25 -8.58
C ARG A 100 -8.71 -2.11 -7.65
N LEU A 101 -7.49 -2.13 -7.11
CA LEU A 101 -6.95 -1.02 -6.32
C LEU A 101 -6.88 0.30 -7.12
N THR A 102 -6.79 0.24 -8.45
CA THR A 102 -6.78 1.42 -9.32
C THR A 102 -8.17 1.94 -9.71
N SER A 103 -9.27 1.27 -9.31
CA SER A 103 -10.64 1.63 -9.72
C SER A 103 -11.46 2.36 -8.65
N HIS A 104 -10.87 2.69 -7.51
CA HIS A 104 -11.43 3.68 -6.58
C HIS A 104 -10.59 4.96 -6.71
N ALA A 105 -10.94 5.73 -7.72
CA ALA A 105 -10.63 7.15 -7.85
C ALA A 105 -11.94 7.93 -7.69
#